data_AF-A0A7G8GKA9-F1
#
_entry.id   AF-A0A7G8GKA9-F1
#
_cell.length_a   1.000
_cell.length_b   1.000
_cell.length_c   1.000
_cell.angle_alpha   90.00
_cell.angle_beta   90.00
_cell.angle_gamma   90.00
#
_symmetry.space_group_name_H-M   'P 1'
#
loop_
_entity.id
_entity.type
_entity.pdbx_description
1 polymer ?
#
loop_
_entity_poly.entity_id
_entity_poly.type
_entity_poly.pdbx_seq_one_letter_code
_entity_poly.pdbx_strand_id
1 'polypeptide(L)'
;MPSRPRNRIGEVYGQLTVVRPSERRSRGGNAYWWCRCSCGCEREVPSDKLSHNTTRRKATVTACESCSRERQVEGVCAKNDREELERRRAAQQNRLDLKGSIPDAWLKLPLTDAHARELGAVKFFRGTRCLRGHLAPYRINGGCMACAGQIPSAE
;
A
#
# COMPACT_ATOMS: atom_id res chain seq x y z
N MET A 1 40.48 9.34 21.62
CA MET A 1 40.83 9.20 20.18
C MET A 1 39.60 8.70 19.43
N PRO A 2 39.14 9.31 18.33
CA PRO A 2 38.04 8.73 17.56
C PRO A 2 38.55 7.43 16.91
N SER A 3 37.95 6.30 17.30
CA SER A 3 38.31 4.96 16.81
C SER A 3 38.23 4.91 15.29
N ARG A 4 39.24 4.33 14.64
CA ARG A 4 39.27 4.16 13.18
C ARG A 4 38.01 3.37 12.76
N PRO A 5 37.22 3.86 11.79
CA PRO A 5 36.00 3.19 11.38
C PRO A 5 36.34 1.80 10.83
N ARG A 6 35.63 0.77 11.31
CA ARG A 6 35.73 -0.60 10.80
C ARG A 6 35.54 -0.60 9.27
N ASN A 7 36.44 -1.26 8.55
CA ASN A 7 36.29 -1.44 7.11
C ASN A 7 35.09 -2.33 6.81
N ARG A 8 34.18 -1.87 5.94
CA ARG A 8 32.96 -2.58 5.55
C ARG A 8 32.91 -2.93 4.07
N ILE A 9 33.97 -2.65 3.31
CA ILE A 9 34.02 -2.95 1.87
C ILE A 9 33.75 -4.44 1.65
N GLY A 10 32.84 -4.77 0.73
CA GLY A 10 32.41 -6.13 0.42
C GLY A 10 31.25 -6.66 1.28
N GLU A 11 30.89 -5.98 2.39
CA GLU A 11 29.74 -6.40 3.18
C GLU A 11 28.42 -6.14 2.43
N VAL A 12 27.44 -7.05 2.59
CA VAL A 12 26.14 -7.01 1.90
C VAL A 12 25.02 -6.75 2.90
N TYR A 13 24.17 -5.76 2.61
CA TYR A 13 23.02 -5.36 3.42
C TYR A 13 21.75 -5.36 2.56
N GLY A 14 21.01 -6.48 2.57
CA GLY A 14 19.88 -6.67 1.66
C GLY A 14 20.37 -6.75 0.22
N GLN A 15 20.00 -5.78 -0.62
CA GLN A 15 20.44 -5.65 -2.00
C GLN A 15 21.68 -4.76 -2.19
N LEU A 16 22.21 -4.16 -1.12
CA LEU A 16 23.34 -3.25 -1.18
C LEU A 16 24.65 -3.96 -0.85
N THR A 17 25.65 -3.82 -1.70
CA THR A 17 27.04 -4.22 -1.44
C THR A 17 27.90 -2.98 -1.23
N VAL A 18 28.62 -2.91 -0.11
CA VAL A 18 29.53 -1.78 0.16
C VAL A 18 30.72 -1.83 -0.80
N VAL A 19 30.93 -0.77 -1.57
CA VAL A 19 31.99 -0.70 -2.59
C VAL A 19 33.17 0.17 -2.18
N ARG A 20 32.94 1.30 -1.50
CA ARG A 20 34.02 2.20 -1.05
C ARG A 20 33.60 3.09 0.14
N PRO A 21 34.54 3.55 0.97
CA PRO A 21 34.26 4.58 1.97
C PRO A 21 33.90 5.90 1.29
N SER A 22 33.07 6.71 1.96
CA SER A 22 32.86 8.11 1.61
C SER A 22 33.71 9.01 2.49
N GLU A 23 34.05 10.19 1.96
CA GLU A 23 34.68 11.28 2.70
C GLU A 23 33.70 11.93 3.68
N ARG A 24 32.39 11.75 3.46
CA ARG A 24 31.34 12.30 4.31
C ARG A 24 31.32 11.65 5.68
N ARG A 25 31.10 12.48 6.70
CA ARG A 25 30.85 12.08 8.09
C ARG A 25 29.58 12.73 8.61
N SER A 26 28.87 12.02 9.49
CA SER A 26 27.73 12.62 10.19
C SER A 26 28.23 13.58 11.27
N ARG A 27 27.34 14.46 11.77
CA ARG A 27 27.65 15.33 12.92
C ARG A 27 28.13 14.57 14.16
N GLY A 28 27.73 13.30 14.30
CA GLY A 28 28.16 12.40 15.38
C GLY A 28 29.38 11.54 15.04
N GLY A 29 30.08 11.80 13.93
CA GLY A 29 31.30 11.09 13.54
C GLY A 29 31.11 9.78 12.76
N ASN A 30 29.86 9.40 12.43
CA ASN A 30 29.62 8.15 11.69
C ASN A 30 30.16 8.25 10.26
N ALA A 31 30.87 7.21 9.82
CA ALA A 31 31.30 7.03 8.44
C ALA A 31 30.11 6.87 7.51
N TYR A 32 30.21 7.43 6.30
CA TYR A 32 29.35 7.08 5.19
C TYR A 32 30.06 6.11 4.25
N TRP A 33 29.28 5.28 3.58
CA TRP A 33 29.74 4.24 2.68
C TRP A 33 28.98 4.31 1.38
N TRP A 34 29.70 4.28 0.27
CA TRP A 34 29.10 4.06 -1.04
C TRP A 34 28.76 2.58 -1.17
N CYS A 35 27.49 2.33 -1.47
CA CYS A 35 26.95 1.00 -1.64
C CYS A 35 26.35 0.87 -3.04
N ARG A 36 26.62 -0.25 -3.71
CA ARG A 36 26.04 -0.60 -5.00
C ARG A 36 24.87 -1.54 -4.79
N CYS A 37 23.71 -1.19 -5.33
CA CYS A 37 22.52 -2.01 -5.32
C CYS A 37 22.61 -3.11 -6.38
N SER A 38 21.88 -4.21 -6.21
CA SER A 38 21.75 -5.28 -7.21
C SER A 38 21.19 -4.80 -8.55
N CYS A 39 20.48 -3.66 -8.59
CA CYS A 39 20.04 -3.01 -9.83
C CYS A 39 21.14 -2.19 -10.53
N GLY A 40 22.34 -2.10 -9.95
CA GLY A 40 23.47 -1.33 -10.48
C GLY A 40 23.57 0.11 -9.97
N CYS A 41 22.49 0.67 -9.39
CA CYS A 41 22.52 2.02 -8.82
C CYS A 41 23.39 2.09 -7.56
N GLU A 42 24.12 3.19 -7.39
CA GLU A 42 24.91 3.44 -6.18
C GLU A 42 24.21 4.43 -5.25
N ARG A 43 24.40 4.27 -3.94
CA ARG A 43 23.87 5.16 -2.91
C ARG A 43 24.88 5.34 -1.79
N GLU A 44 25.00 6.56 -1.31
CA GLU A 44 25.74 6.87 -0.10
C GLU A 44 24.88 6.58 1.15
N VAL A 45 25.36 5.71 2.05
CA VAL A 45 24.62 5.26 3.22
C VAL A 45 25.45 5.44 4.50
N PRO A 46 24.88 6.02 5.58
CA PRO A 46 25.59 6.13 6.85
C PRO A 46 25.75 4.77 7.54
N SER A 47 26.87 4.56 8.22
CA SER A 47 27.23 3.28 8.84
C SER A 47 26.24 2.79 9.89
N ASP A 48 25.45 3.66 10.53
CA ASP A 48 24.46 3.25 11.53
C ASP A 48 23.18 2.67 10.91
N LYS A 49 22.98 2.89 9.61
CA LYS A 49 21.86 2.37 8.80
C LYS A 49 22.19 1.06 8.07
N LEU A 50 23.47 0.69 7.99
CA LEU A 50 23.95 -0.60 7.50
C LEU A 50 24.00 -1.62 8.65
N SER A 51 22.90 -2.32 8.88
CA SER A 51 22.78 -3.32 9.95
C SER A 51 21.89 -4.48 9.53
N HIS A 52 22.29 -5.69 9.93
CA HIS A 52 21.46 -6.89 9.84
C HIS A 52 20.46 -7.02 10.99
N ASN A 53 20.59 -6.19 12.04
CA ASN A 53 19.73 -6.28 13.19
C ASN A 53 18.36 -5.62 12.90
N THR A 54 17.37 -6.48 12.66
CA THR A 54 15.98 -6.10 12.37
C THR A 54 15.20 -5.65 13.61
N THR A 55 15.69 -5.90 14.83
CA THR A 55 15.04 -5.47 16.09
C THR A 55 15.36 -4.02 16.45
N ARG A 56 16.23 -3.35 15.69
CA ARG A 56 16.57 -1.94 15.90
C ARG A 56 15.38 -1.04 15.62
N ARG A 57 15.17 -0.06 16.51
CA ARG A 57 14.19 1.03 16.30
C ARG A 57 14.51 1.91 15.08
N LYS A 58 15.79 2.04 14.71
CA LYS A 58 16.22 2.84 13.57
C LYS A 58 16.04 2.04 12.28
N ALA A 59 15.32 2.59 11.31
CA ALA A 59 15.19 2.01 9.97
C ALA A 59 16.57 1.76 9.35
N THR A 60 16.76 0.58 8.76
CA THR A 60 17.96 0.20 8.00
C THR A 60 17.79 0.53 6.52
N VAL A 61 18.92 0.66 5.81
CA VAL A 61 18.92 0.88 4.37
C VAL A 61 19.42 -0.39 3.70
N THR A 62 18.56 -0.99 2.88
CA THR A 62 18.78 -2.32 2.29
C THR A 62 18.70 -2.32 0.75
N ALA A 63 18.44 -1.17 0.13
CA ALA A 63 18.37 -0.98 -1.31
C ALA A 63 18.69 0.48 -1.69
N CYS A 64 18.89 0.75 -2.98
CA CYS A 64 18.93 2.13 -3.48
C CYS A 64 17.56 2.82 -3.33
N GLU A 65 17.52 4.14 -3.54
CA GLU A 65 16.29 4.92 -3.37
C GLU A 65 15.17 4.48 -4.31
N SER A 66 15.50 4.23 -5.58
CA SER A 66 14.55 3.76 -6.59
C SER A 66 13.95 2.41 -6.21
N CYS A 67 14.78 1.38 -5.97
CA CYS A 67 14.28 0.05 -5.59
C CYS A 67 13.53 0.06 -4.26
N SER A 68 13.93 0.89 -3.29
CA SER A 68 13.18 1.03 -2.04
C SER A 68 11.80 1.65 -2.29
N ARG A 69 11.70 2.64 -3.18
CA ARG A 69 10.43 3.29 -3.53
C ARG A 69 9.52 2.37 -4.32
N GLU A 70 10.06 1.66 -5.30
CA GLU A 70 9.34 0.65 -6.10
C GLU A 70 8.70 -0.39 -5.18
N ARG A 71 9.48 -0.99 -4.28
CA ARG A 71 8.98 -1.98 -3.31
C ARG A 71 7.90 -1.43 -2.38
N GLN A 72 8.02 -0.16 -1.99
CA GLN A 72 6.97 0.49 -1.19
C GLN A 72 5.67 0.61 -2.00
N VAL A 73 5.76 1.03 -3.26
CA VAL A 73 4.60 1.12 -4.16
C VAL A 73 3.98 -0.26 -4.40
N GLU A 74 4.79 -1.26 -4.73
CA GLU A 74 4.36 -2.66 -4.88
C GLU A 74 3.66 -3.17 -3.63
N GLY A 75 4.23 -2.91 -2.45
CA GLY A 75 3.65 -3.29 -1.17
C GLY A 75 2.30 -2.63 -0.90
N VAL A 76 2.13 -1.36 -1.26
CA VAL A 76 0.85 -0.65 -1.15
C VAL A 76 -0.18 -1.23 -2.13
N CYS A 77 0.22 -1.45 -3.39
CA CYS A 77 -0.65 -2.04 -4.40
C CYS A 77 -1.17 -3.41 -3.97
N ALA A 78 -0.26 -4.31 -3.58
CA ALA A 78 -0.61 -5.66 -3.13
C ALA A 78 -1.50 -5.65 -1.88
N LYS A 79 -1.33 -4.68 -0.97
CA LYS A 79 -2.24 -4.50 0.17
C LYS A 79 -3.63 -4.08 -0.30
N ASN A 80 -3.73 -3.07 -1.16
CA ASN A 80 -5.00 -2.57 -1.67
C ASN A 80 -5.77 -3.66 -2.44
N ASP A 81 -5.09 -4.48 -3.23
CA ASP A 81 -5.69 -5.58 -3.99
C ASP A 81 -6.28 -6.64 -3.06
N ARG A 82 -5.57 -7.02 -1.99
CA ARG A 82 -6.09 -7.96 -0.99
C ARG A 82 -7.33 -7.42 -0.27
N GLU A 83 -7.27 -6.17 0.18
CA GLU A 83 -8.42 -5.51 0.82
C GLU A 83 -9.60 -5.41 -0.13
N GLU A 84 -9.36 -5.17 -1.42
CA GLU A 84 -10.41 -5.10 -2.43
C GLU A 84 -11.08 -6.46 -2.67
N LEU A 85 -10.30 -7.55 -2.74
CA LEU A 85 -10.85 -8.91 -2.82
C LEU A 85 -11.74 -9.24 -1.61
N GLU A 86 -11.31 -8.84 -0.41
CA GLU A 86 -12.11 -8.99 0.81
C GLU A 86 -13.41 -8.18 0.75
N ARG A 87 -13.34 -6.91 0.32
CA ARG A 87 -14.52 -6.07 0.12
C ARG A 87 -15.50 -6.66 -0.87
N ARG A 88 -15.02 -7.23 -1.99
CA ARG A 88 -15.88 -7.90 -2.99
C ARG A 88 -16.56 -9.14 -2.43
N ARG A 89 -15.83 -9.99 -1.69
CA ARG A 89 -16.39 -11.17 -1.02
C ARG A 89 -17.46 -10.77 0.01
N ALA A 90 -17.18 -9.78 0.84
CA ALA A 90 -18.15 -9.26 1.81
C ALA A 90 -19.41 -8.70 1.11
N ALA A 91 -19.24 -7.93 0.02
CA ALA A 91 -20.36 -7.41 -0.74
C ALA A 91 -21.19 -8.51 -1.43
N GLN A 92 -20.57 -9.59 -1.89
CA GLN A 92 -21.27 -10.77 -2.41
C GLN A 92 -22.10 -11.42 -1.31
N GLN A 93 -21.52 -11.65 -0.13
CA GLN A 93 -22.24 -12.24 1.00
C GLN A 93 -23.44 -11.37 1.42
N ASN A 94 -23.23 -10.07 1.63
CA ASN A 94 -24.31 -9.16 1.99
C ASN A 94 -25.45 -9.14 0.96
N ARG A 95 -25.14 -9.32 -0.33
CA ARG A 95 -26.16 -9.41 -1.38
C ARG A 95 -26.95 -10.70 -1.33
N LEU A 96 -26.31 -11.83 -0.99
CA LEU A 96 -26.99 -13.10 -0.82
C LEU A 96 -28.00 -13.01 0.33
N ASP A 97 -27.61 -12.36 1.43
CA ASP A 97 -28.47 -12.17 2.60
C ASP A 97 -29.68 -11.26 2.32
N LEU A 98 -29.57 -10.38 1.31
CA LEU A 98 -30.62 -9.45 0.88
C LEU A 98 -31.44 -9.96 -0.33
N LYS A 99 -31.13 -11.14 -0.85
CA LYS A 99 -31.78 -11.68 -2.04
C LYS A 99 -33.27 -11.89 -1.77
N GLY A 100 -34.13 -11.27 -2.58
CA GLY A 100 -35.59 -11.31 -2.43
C GLY A 100 -36.19 -10.08 -1.75
N SER A 101 -35.41 -9.33 -0.95
CA SER A 101 -35.85 -8.06 -0.35
C SER A 101 -35.49 -6.83 -1.20
N ILE A 102 -34.57 -6.99 -2.15
CA ILE A 102 -34.11 -5.89 -3.01
C ILE A 102 -34.38 -6.18 -4.49
N PRO A 103 -34.48 -5.14 -5.34
CA PRO A 103 -34.61 -5.32 -6.78
C PRO A 103 -33.43 -6.09 -7.39
N ASP A 104 -33.73 -7.06 -8.26
CA ASP A 104 -32.71 -7.84 -8.98
C ASP A 104 -31.74 -6.98 -9.80
N ALA A 105 -32.20 -5.80 -10.25
CA ALA A 105 -31.36 -4.82 -10.93
C ALA A 105 -30.15 -4.39 -10.07
N TRP A 106 -30.29 -4.34 -8.74
CA TRP A 106 -29.21 -3.95 -7.83
C TRP A 106 -28.19 -5.08 -7.66
N LEU A 107 -28.63 -6.33 -7.72
CA LEU A 107 -27.77 -7.52 -7.66
C LEU A 107 -26.88 -7.65 -8.91
N LYS A 108 -27.26 -7.04 -10.03
CA LYS A 108 -26.47 -6.99 -11.27
C LYS A 108 -25.42 -5.88 -11.29
N LEU A 109 -25.47 -4.93 -10.35
CA LEU A 109 -24.49 -3.85 -10.29
C LEU A 109 -23.10 -4.37 -9.86
N PRO A 110 -22.03 -3.63 -10.13
CA PRO A 110 -20.72 -3.91 -9.55
C PRO A 110 -20.77 -3.94 -8.01
N LEU A 111 -19.92 -4.79 -7.42
CA LEU A 111 -19.90 -5.06 -5.98
C LEU A 111 -19.36 -3.89 -5.15
N THR A 112 -18.34 -3.22 -5.68
CA THR A 112 -17.60 -2.14 -5.02
C THR A 112 -17.40 -0.98 -6.00
N ASP A 113 -16.92 0.16 -5.50
CA ASP A 113 -16.57 1.30 -6.34
C ASP A 113 -15.37 0.99 -7.25
N ALA A 114 -14.38 0.23 -6.76
CA ALA A 114 -13.26 -0.21 -7.57
C ALA A 114 -13.71 -1.17 -8.69
N HIS A 115 -14.56 -2.14 -8.38
CA HIS A 115 -15.16 -3.02 -9.39
C HIS A 115 -15.98 -2.22 -10.42
N ALA A 116 -16.70 -1.17 -9.98
CA ALA A 116 -17.40 -0.29 -10.91
C ALA A 116 -16.45 0.48 -11.83
N ARG A 117 -15.32 0.99 -11.33
CA ARG A 117 -14.30 1.64 -12.16
C ARG A 117 -13.72 0.68 -13.21
N GLU A 118 -13.43 -0.56 -12.83
CA GLU A 118 -12.94 -1.60 -13.76
C GLU A 118 -13.93 -1.87 -14.89
N LEU A 119 -15.22 -1.90 -14.60
CA LEU A 119 -16.28 -2.14 -15.57
C LEU A 119 -16.74 -0.87 -16.31
N GLY A 120 -16.17 0.31 -16.02
CA GLY A 120 -16.63 1.60 -16.56
C GLY A 120 -18.06 1.98 -16.11
N ALA A 121 -18.57 1.37 -15.04
CA ALA A 121 -19.88 1.63 -14.50
C ALA A 121 -19.85 2.85 -13.56
N VAL A 122 -20.94 3.64 -13.53
CA VAL A 122 -21.04 4.83 -12.66
C VAL A 122 -21.69 4.54 -11.31
N LYS A 123 -22.22 3.33 -11.11
CA LYS A 123 -22.95 2.89 -9.92
C LYS A 123 -22.45 1.53 -9.44
N PHE A 124 -22.57 1.29 -8.14
CA PHE A 124 -22.27 0.00 -7.50
C PHE A 124 -23.22 -0.26 -6.33
N PHE A 125 -23.28 -1.50 -5.84
CA PHE A 125 -24.12 -1.85 -4.69
C PHE A 125 -23.42 -2.85 -3.78
N ARG A 126 -23.05 -2.45 -2.56
CA ARG A 126 -22.32 -3.31 -1.61
C ARG A 126 -23.22 -4.23 -0.77
N GLY A 127 -24.54 -4.03 -0.79
CA GLY A 127 -25.44 -4.66 0.17
C GLY A 127 -25.34 -4.10 1.59
N THR A 128 -24.67 -2.96 1.78
CA THR A 128 -24.51 -2.32 3.10
C THR A 128 -25.35 -1.05 3.17
N ARG A 129 -25.95 -0.80 4.34
CA ARG A 129 -26.66 0.45 4.63
C ARG A 129 -25.67 1.62 4.73
N CYS A 130 -26.11 2.80 4.30
CA CYS A 130 -25.32 4.03 4.47
C CYS A 130 -25.31 4.50 5.93
N LEU A 131 -24.55 5.55 6.24
CA LEU A 131 -24.53 6.17 7.58
C LEU A 131 -25.89 6.68 8.05
N ARG A 132 -26.82 6.96 7.12
CA ARG A 132 -28.21 7.35 7.40
C ARG A 132 -29.18 6.16 7.41
N GLY A 133 -28.68 4.93 7.33
CA GLY A 133 -29.50 3.71 7.35
C GLY A 133 -30.10 3.28 6.00
N HIS A 134 -29.92 4.06 4.93
CA HIS A 134 -30.50 3.73 3.62
C HIS A 134 -29.84 2.52 2.96
N LEU A 135 -30.66 1.60 2.44
CA LEU A 135 -30.23 0.49 1.59
C LEU A 135 -30.48 0.85 0.13
N ALA A 136 -29.44 1.32 -0.58
CA ALA A 136 -29.55 1.74 -1.98
C ALA A 136 -28.20 1.61 -2.71
N PRO A 137 -28.19 1.59 -4.06
CA PRO A 137 -26.98 1.74 -4.85
C PRO A 137 -26.23 3.05 -4.56
N TYR A 138 -24.93 3.05 -4.81
CA TYR A 138 -24.03 4.18 -4.63
C TYR A 138 -23.49 4.66 -5.97
N ARG A 139 -23.17 5.95 -6.05
CA ARG A 139 -22.42 6.55 -7.17
C ARG A 139 -20.92 6.50 -6.89
N ILE A 140 -20.10 6.30 -7.93
CA ILE A 140 -18.66 6.48 -7.79
C ILE A 140 -18.37 7.93 -7.36
N ASN A 141 -17.51 8.10 -6.36
CA ASN A 141 -17.15 9.40 -5.75
C ASN A 141 -18.35 10.18 -5.17
N GLY A 142 -19.50 9.54 -5.01
CA GLY A 142 -20.72 10.15 -4.48
C GLY A 142 -21.28 9.39 -3.28
N GLY A 143 -22.42 9.87 -2.80
CA GLY A 143 -23.15 9.23 -1.71
C GLY A 143 -24.10 8.11 -2.19
N CYS A 144 -24.82 7.56 -1.21
CA CYS A 144 -25.93 6.64 -1.48
C CYS A 144 -27.01 7.35 -2.31
N MET A 145 -27.61 6.69 -3.30
CA MET A 145 -28.57 7.34 -4.20
C MET A 145 -29.85 7.80 -3.47
N ALA A 146 -30.25 7.09 -2.41
CA ALA A 146 -31.34 7.52 -1.53
C ALA A 146 -31.03 8.81 -0.77
N CYS A 147 -29.78 8.97 -0.30
CA CYS A 147 -29.31 10.17 0.37
C CYS A 147 -29.37 11.39 -0.56
N ALA A 148 -29.18 11.16 -1.85
CA ALA A 148 -29.23 12.16 -2.91
C ALA A 148 -30.63 12.34 -3.51
N GLY A 149 -31.67 11.70 -2.94
CA GLY A 149 -33.07 11.84 -3.37
C GLY A 149 -33.41 11.17 -4.71
N GLN A 150 -32.58 10.24 -5.20
CA GLN A 150 -32.72 9.70 -6.55
C GLN A 150 -33.42 8.36 -6.64
N ILE A 151 -33.32 7.54 -5.59
CA ILE A 151 -33.98 6.23 -5.51
C ILE A 151 -34.42 6.01 -4.06
N PRO A 152 -35.64 5.52 -3.78
CA PRO A 152 -36.03 5.14 -2.43
C PRO A 152 -35.12 4.03 -1.86
N SER A 153 -35.02 3.96 -0.53
CA SER A 153 -34.36 2.82 0.11
C SER A 153 -35.17 1.55 -0.15
N ALA A 154 -34.51 0.39 -0.25
CA ALA A 154 -35.23 -0.88 -0.21
C ALA A 154 -35.94 -1.03 1.15
N GLU A 155 -37.16 -1.58 1.09
CA GLU A 155 -38.05 -1.84 2.24
C GLU A 155 -37.60 -3.05 3.06
#